data_AF-A0A1B4XD22-F1
#
_entry.id   AF-A0A1B4XD22-F1
#
_cell.length_a   1.000
_cell.length_b   1.000
_cell.length_c   1.000
_cell.angle_alpha   90.00
_cell.angle_beta   90.00
_cell.angle_gamma   90.00
#
_symmetry.space_group_name_H-M   'P 1'
#
loop_
_entity.id
_entity.type
_entity.pdbx_description
1 polymer ?
#
loop_
_entity_poly.entity_id
_entity_poly.type
_entity_poly.pdbx_seq_one_letter_code
_entity_poly.pdbx_strand_id
1 'polypeptide(L)'
;MRRCNGGFSLLELVIVIVIISVLLVLAISRLLSLMVDAERVTMESVAGTLRSAIGMKVAESIVKSKVAELPAFEGSNPMALLAETPRNYLGELDGADPARLEDGNWYYDKRDKTLVYLVRNKGFFTGGQPKPPRARFAVRLVYSDRNGNGVFDAGADEIQGLRLGPMEPYSWSRE
;
A
#
# COMPACT_ATOMS: atom_id res chain seq x y z
N MET A 1 -34.96 -4.10 -58.52
CA MET A 1 -35.41 -4.07 -57.11
C MET A 1 -34.75 -2.90 -56.40
N ARG A 2 -35.49 -1.83 -56.07
CA ARG A 2 -34.97 -0.67 -55.33
C ARG A 2 -34.87 -1.03 -53.85
N ARG A 3 -33.65 -1.01 -53.29
CA ARG A 3 -33.42 -1.09 -51.84
C ARG A 3 -33.80 0.26 -51.23
N CYS A 4 -34.81 0.29 -50.35
CA CYS A 4 -35.05 1.44 -49.50
C CYS A 4 -33.98 1.45 -48.40
N ASN A 5 -33.01 2.36 -48.50
CA ASN A 5 -32.20 2.75 -47.35
C ASN A 5 -33.10 3.58 -46.43
N GLY A 6 -33.65 2.97 -45.38
CA GLY A 6 -34.31 3.70 -44.30
C GLY A 6 -33.26 4.57 -43.59
N GLY A 7 -33.36 5.88 -43.73
CA GLY A 7 -32.57 6.82 -42.94
C GLY A 7 -32.99 6.77 -41.47
N PHE A 8 -32.01 6.92 -40.57
CA PHE A 8 -32.20 6.94 -39.12
C PHE A 8 -33.24 7.98 -38.71
N SER A 9 -34.25 7.59 -37.92
CA SER A 9 -35.24 8.53 -37.37
C SER A 9 -34.62 9.36 -36.23
N LEU A 10 -35.01 10.63 -36.10
CA LEU A 10 -34.61 11.47 -34.97
C LEU A 10 -34.99 10.83 -33.62
N LEU A 11 -36.13 10.13 -33.58
CA LEU A 11 -36.59 9.41 -32.39
C LEU A 11 -35.68 8.23 -32.05
N GLU A 12 -35.22 7.47 -33.05
CA GLU A 12 -34.28 6.35 -32.85
C GLU A 12 -32.95 6.87 -32.28
N LEU A 13 -32.45 8.01 -32.75
CA LEU A 13 -31.24 8.64 -32.24
C LEU A 13 -31.39 9.06 -30.78
N VAL A 14 -32.53 9.67 -30.42
CA VAL A 14 -32.80 10.10 -29.04
C VAL A 14 -32.84 8.89 -28.10
N ILE A 15 -33.51 7.80 -28.49
CA ILE A 15 -33.56 6.58 -27.67
C ILE A 15 -32.16 6.00 -27.45
N VAL A 16 -31.34 5.93 -28.50
CA VAL A 16 -29.96 5.43 -28.40
C VAL A 16 -29.12 6.27 -27.45
N ILE A 17 -29.23 7.60 -27.51
CA ILE A 17 -28.51 8.51 -26.60
C ILE A 17 -28.95 8.30 -25.15
N VAL A 18 -30.25 8.15 -24.91
CA VAL A 18 -30.78 7.89 -23.56
C VAL A 18 -30.24 6.57 -23.00
N ILE A 19 -30.25 5.50 -23.81
CA ILE A 19 -29.71 4.20 -23.40
C ILE A 19 -28.21 4.30 -23.10
N ILE A 20 -27.42 4.93 -23.97
CA ILE A 20 -25.98 5.12 -23.76
C ILE A 20 -25.72 5.93 -22.49
N SER A 21 -26.52 6.97 -22.23
CA SER A 21 -26.35 7.82 -21.04
C SER A 21 -26.55 7.03 -19.75
N VAL A 22 -27.58 6.18 -19.68
CA VAL A 22 -27.82 5.31 -18.53
C VAL A 22 -26.69 4.29 -18.36
N LEU A 23 -26.27 3.63 -19.45
CA LEU A 23 -25.18 2.66 -19.41
C LEU A 23 -23.85 3.30 -18.97
N LEU A 24 -23.57 4.53 -19.42
CA LEU A 24 -22.34 5.24 -19.08
C LEU A 24 -22.27 5.56 -17.59
N VAL A 25 -23.37 6.02 -16.99
CA VAL A 25 -23.42 6.28 -15.54
C VAL A 25 -23.11 5.01 -14.75
N LEU A 26 -23.71 3.88 -15.11
CA LEU A 26 -23.44 2.59 -14.46
C LEU A 26 -21.98 2.14 -14.65
N ALA A 27 -21.43 2.31 -15.85
CA ALA A 27 -20.06 1.94 -16.16
C ALA A 27 -19.05 2.78 -15.36
N ILE A 28 -19.27 4.09 -15.24
CA ILE A 28 -18.41 5.00 -14.47
C ILE A 28 -18.41 4.61 -12.99
N SER A 29 -19.58 4.39 -12.39
CA SER A 29 -19.67 3.97 -10.98
C SER A 29 -18.90 2.67 -10.72
N ARG A 30 -19.02 1.69 -11.61
CA ARG A 30 -18.28 0.42 -11.49
C ARG A 30 -16.78 0.61 -11.68
N LEU A 31 -16.37 1.46 -12.63
CA LEU A 31 -14.97 1.75 -12.88
C LEU A 31 -14.30 2.38 -11.65
N LEU A 32 -14.95 3.36 -11.01
CA LEU A 32 -14.42 4.01 -9.80
C LEU A 32 -14.22 3.00 -8.66
N SER A 33 -15.21 2.13 -8.42
CA SER A 33 -15.10 1.08 -7.40
C SER A 33 -13.93 0.12 -7.68
N LEU A 34 -13.74 -0.30 -8.95
CA LEU A 34 -12.63 -1.14 -9.34
C LEU A 34 -11.27 -0.43 -9.18
N MET A 35 -11.19 0.88 -9.42
CA MET A 35 -9.95 1.64 -9.21
C MET A 35 -9.54 1.69 -7.74
N VAL A 36 -10.51 1.85 -6.82
CA VAL A 36 -10.26 1.84 -5.37
C VAL A 36 -9.80 0.45 -4.91
N ASP A 37 -10.52 -0.61 -5.33
CA ASP A 37 -10.13 -1.98 -4.99
C ASP A 37 -8.75 -2.34 -5.58
N ALA A 38 -8.45 -1.91 -6.81
CA ALA A 38 -7.15 -2.13 -7.44
C ALA A 38 -6.01 -1.45 -6.67
N GLU A 39 -6.21 -0.21 -6.21
CA GLU A 39 -5.23 0.48 -5.39
C GLU A 39 -4.99 -0.25 -4.07
N ARG A 40 -6.07 -0.60 -3.36
CA ARG A 40 -6.01 -1.33 -2.10
C ARG A 40 -5.26 -2.66 -2.26
N VAL A 41 -5.64 -3.47 -3.25
CA VAL A 41 -5.03 -4.78 -3.50
C VAL A 41 -3.56 -4.63 -3.88
N THR A 42 -3.21 -3.62 -4.69
CA THR A 42 -1.82 -3.37 -5.06
C THR A 42 -0.98 -2.98 -3.84
N MET A 43 -1.50 -2.08 -2.99
CA MET A 43 -0.82 -1.67 -1.76
C MET A 43 -0.65 -2.85 -0.80
N GLU A 44 -1.72 -3.61 -0.54
CA GLU A 44 -1.69 -4.78 0.35
C GLU A 44 -0.80 -5.91 -0.20
N SER A 45 -0.76 -6.10 -1.52
CA SER A 45 0.11 -7.06 -2.19
C SER A 45 1.59 -6.71 -1.98
N VAL A 46 1.99 -5.45 -2.20
CA VAL A 46 3.36 -5.00 -1.94
C VAL A 46 3.72 -5.17 -0.46
N ALA A 47 2.83 -4.76 0.45
CA ALA A 47 3.04 -4.94 1.89
C ALA A 47 3.16 -6.43 2.27
N GLY A 48 2.37 -7.32 1.64
CA GLY A 48 2.44 -8.77 1.81
C GLY A 48 3.79 -9.34 1.36
N THR A 49 4.24 -8.98 0.17
CA THR A 49 5.56 -9.38 -0.35
C THR A 49 6.69 -8.92 0.56
N LEU A 50 6.62 -7.69 1.08
CA LEU A 50 7.60 -7.18 2.04
C LEU A 50 7.61 -7.97 3.35
N ARG A 51 6.43 -8.35 3.89
CA ARG A 51 6.35 -9.22 5.07
C ARG A 51 7.01 -10.57 4.82
N SER A 52 6.78 -11.16 3.65
CA SER A 52 7.43 -12.42 3.24
C SER A 52 8.95 -12.26 3.12
N ALA A 53 9.43 -11.17 2.52
CA ALA A 53 10.86 -10.89 2.40
C ALA A 53 11.54 -10.70 3.76
N ILE A 54 10.89 -9.99 4.69
CA ILE A 54 11.36 -9.86 6.07
C ILE A 54 11.40 -11.22 6.77
N GLY A 55 10.37 -12.05 6.60
CA GLY A 55 10.35 -13.42 7.14
C GLY A 55 11.51 -14.28 6.62
N MET A 56 11.80 -14.21 5.33
CA MET A 56 12.98 -14.88 4.75
C MET A 56 14.29 -14.34 5.32
N LYS A 57 14.40 -13.02 5.52
CA LYS A 57 15.60 -12.41 6.13
C LYS A 57 15.82 -12.88 7.57
N VAL A 58 14.73 -12.98 8.34
CA VAL A 58 14.76 -13.53 9.71
C VAL A 58 15.20 -14.99 9.68
N ALA A 59 14.62 -15.82 8.80
CA ALA A 59 14.99 -17.21 8.64
C ALA A 59 16.48 -17.38 8.26
N GLU A 60 16.97 -16.59 7.31
CA GLU A 60 18.39 -16.54 6.93
C GLU A 60 19.27 -16.20 8.13
N SER A 61 18.86 -15.23 8.94
CA SER A 61 19.60 -14.80 10.13
C SER A 61 19.62 -15.87 11.22
N ILE A 62 18.54 -16.65 11.38
CA ILE A 62 18.49 -17.80 12.30
C ILE A 62 19.47 -18.89 11.83
N VAL A 63 19.42 -19.28 10.55
CA VAL A 63 20.30 -20.32 10.00
C VAL A 63 21.78 -19.92 10.08
N LYS A 64 22.09 -18.64 9.92
CA LYS A 64 23.46 -18.09 10.02
C LYS A 64 23.88 -17.74 11.46
N SER A 65 23.05 -18.00 12.47
CA SER A 65 23.28 -17.61 13.87
C SER A 65 23.52 -16.10 14.06
N LYS A 66 22.93 -15.27 13.20
CA LYS A 66 22.98 -13.80 13.18
C LYS A 66 21.73 -13.15 13.78
N VAL A 67 20.99 -13.87 14.61
CA VAL A 67 19.75 -13.36 15.24
C VAL A 67 20.02 -12.10 16.07
N ALA A 68 21.19 -12.02 16.69
CA ALA A 68 21.64 -10.83 17.43
C ALA A 68 21.82 -9.57 16.55
N GLU A 69 21.90 -9.70 15.22
CA GLU A 69 21.97 -8.57 14.28
C GLU A 69 20.57 -8.02 13.94
N LEU A 70 19.49 -8.76 14.20
CA LEU A 70 18.12 -8.36 13.85
C LEU A 70 17.67 -7.00 14.40
N PRO A 71 18.01 -6.60 15.64
CA PRO A 71 17.67 -5.27 16.15
C PRO A 71 18.24 -4.13 15.30
N ALA A 72 19.37 -4.33 14.62
CA ALA A 72 19.95 -3.32 13.73
C ALA A 72 19.14 -3.12 12.44
N PHE A 73 18.27 -4.07 12.08
CA PHE A 73 17.34 -3.95 10.95
C PHE A 73 16.04 -3.24 11.32
N GLU A 74 15.80 -2.95 12.60
CA GLU A 74 14.66 -2.14 13.01
C GLU A 74 14.75 -0.73 12.41
N GLY A 75 13.66 -0.31 11.77
CA GLY A 75 13.65 0.93 11.01
C GLY A 75 14.60 0.94 9.81
N SER A 76 15.06 -0.21 9.29
CA SER A 76 15.73 -0.26 7.97
C SER A 76 14.69 -0.16 6.83
N ASN A 77 15.14 0.16 5.62
CA ASN A 77 14.28 0.20 4.46
C ASN A 77 13.92 -1.22 3.99
N PRO A 78 12.67 -1.69 4.14
CA PRO A 78 12.30 -3.04 3.78
C PRO A 78 12.30 -3.27 2.26
N MET A 79 12.23 -2.21 1.44
CA MET A 79 12.32 -2.34 -0.02
C MET A 79 13.68 -2.86 -0.47
N ALA A 80 14.74 -2.66 0.33
CA ALA A 80 16.08 -3.21 0.06
C ALA A 80 16.15 -4.74 0.18
N LEU A 81 15.13 -5.39 0.76
CA LEU A 81 15.03 -6.85 0.83
C LEU A 81 14.43 -7.47 -0.44
N LEU A 82 13.83 -6.66 -1.32
CA LEU A 82 13.24 -7.13 -2.55
C LEU A 82 14.31 -7.22 -3.64
N ALA A 83 14.26 -8.29 -4.43
CA ALA A 83 15.11 -8.43 -5.62
C ALA A 83 14.77 -7.37 -6.68
N GLU A 84 13.48 -7.05 -6.81
CA GLU A 84 12.98 -6.00 -7.68
C GLU A 84 12.03 -5.09 -6.89
N THR A 85 12.33 -3.80 -6.85
CA THR A 85 11.44 -2.83 -6.21
C THR A 85 10.23 -2.55 -7.10
N PRO A 86 9.03 -2.32 -6.52
CA PRO A 86 7.85 -1.93 -7.28
C PRO A 86 8.10 -0.69 -8.16
N ARG A 87 7.46 -0.63 -9.33
CA ARG A 87 7.62 0.48 -10.28
C ARG A 87 7.23 1.85 -9.70
N ASN A 88 6.31 1.85 -8.74
CA ASN A 88 5.83 3.04 -8.04
C ASN A 88 6.63 3.34 -6.76
N TYR A 89 7.86 2.84 -6.63
CA TYR A 89 8.75 3.19 -5.53
C TYR A 89 9.68 4.35 -5.92
N LEU A 90 9.59 5.46 -5.21
CA LEU A 90 10.36 6.69 -5.44
C LEU A 90 11.76 6.65 -4.82
N GLY A 91 12.08 5.61 -4.06
CA GLY A 91 13.36 5.50 -3.36
C GLY A 91 13.32 5.99 -1.91
N GLU A 92 14.51 6.22 -1.38
CA GLU A 92 14.71 6.77 -0.03
C GLU A 92 14.79 8.29 -0.08
N LEU A 93 13.93 8.97 0.69
CA LEU A 93 13.84 10.41 0.75
C LEU A 93 14.18 10.90 2.16
N ASP A 94 14.86 12.04 2.25
CA ASP A 94 15.26 12.67 3.50
C ASP A 94 14.33 13.86 3.80
N GLY A 95 13.25 13.62 4.55
CA GLY A 95 12.30 14.66 4.95
C GLY A 95 11.53 15.28 3.78
N ALA A 96 11.09 14.45 2.84
CA ALA A 96 10.25 14.92 1.73
C ALA A 96 8.91 15.47 2.23
N ASP A 97 8.43 16.53 1.58
CA ASP A 97 7.07 17.02 1.78
C ASP A 97 6.08 16.08 1.06
N PRO A 98 5.26 15.31 1.79
CA PRO A 98 4.37 14.33 1.18
C PRO A 98 3.30 14.97 0.29
N ALA A 99 3.01 16.27 0.45
CA ALA A 99 2.06 16.99 -0.38
C ALA A 99 2.60 17.34 -1.78
N ARG A 100 3.92 17.25 -1.99
CA ARG A 100 4.57 17.51 -3.29
C ARG A 100 4.83 16.24 -4.10
N LEU A 101 4.64 15.08 -3.49
CA LEU A 101 4.85 13.80 -4.12
C LEU A 101 3.55 13.33 -4.80
N GLU A 102 3.69 12.59 -5.90
CA GLU A 102 2.55 12.05 -6.62
C GLU A 102 1.91 10.88 -5.84
N ASP A 103 0.58 10.87 -5.76
CA ASP A 103 -0.18 9.84 -5.06
C ASP A 103 -0.09 8.46 -5.75
N GLY A 104 -0.28 7.40 -4.97
CA GLY A 104 -0.17 6.00 -5.41
C GLY A 104 1.27 5.49 -5.45
N ASN A 105 2.22 6.28 -4.95
CA ASN A 105 3.64 5.92 -4.87
C ASN A 105 4.08 5.57 -3.45
N TRP A 106 5.07 4.69 -3.39
CA TRP A 106 5.81 4.33 -2.18
C TRP A 106 7.08 5.16 -2.09
N TYR A 107 7.47 5.55 -0.89
CA TYR A 107 8.82 6.06 -0.63
C TYR A 107 9.22 5.68 0.80
N TYR A 108 10.52 5.65 1.06
CA TYR A 108 11.02 5.42 2.40
C TYR A 108 11.53 6.74 2.99
N ASP A 109 10.95 7.17 4.11
CA ASP A 109 11.39 8.36 4.84
C ASP A 109 12.54 7.99 5.77
N LYS A 110 13.74 8.52 5.49
CA LYS A 110 14.94 8.26 6.27
C LYS A 110 14.95 8.93 7.65
N ARG A 111 14.21 10.04 7.83
CA ARG A 111 14.14 10.75 9.11
C ARG A 111 13.26 9.99 10.08
N ASP A 112 12.09 9.61 9.60
CA ASP A 112 11.11 8.90 10.41
C ASP A 112 11.42 7.40 10.51
N LYS A 113 12.26 6.87 9.62
CA LYS A 113 12.53 5.44 9.42
C LYS A 113 11.27 4.65 9.05
N THR A 114 10.47 5.21 8.15
CA THR A 114 9.15 4.66 7.80
C THR A 114 9.01 4.47 6.30
N LEU A 115 8.45 3.34 5.91
CA LEU A 115 7.98 3.14 4.56
C LEU A 115 6.58 3.77 4.44
N VAL A 116 6.42 4.68 3.49
CA VAL A 116 5.20 5.47 3.32
C VAL A 116 4.56 5.13 1.97
N TYR A 117 3.24 4.91 1.99
CA TYR A 117 2.42 4.86 0.79
C TYR A 117 1.48 6.07 0.74
N LEU A 118 1.58 6.85 -0.32
CA LEU A 118 0.67 7.97 -0.58
C LEU A 118 -0.61 7.45 -1.21
N VAL A 119 -1.74 7.69 -0.58
CA VAL A 119 -3.03 7.18 -1.07
C VAL A 119 -3.54 8.08 -2.19
N ARG A 120 -3.89 7.46 -3.32
CA ARG A 120 -4.50 8.08 -4.50
C ARG A 120 -5.99 8.29 -4.31
N ASN A 121 -6.74 7.25 -3.96
CA ASN A 121 -8.18 7.33 -3.72
C ASN A 121 -8.49 7.80 -2.29
N LYS A 122 -8.11 9.04 -1.99
CA LYS A 122 -8.16 9.67 -0.65
C LYS A 122 -9.53 9.60 0.03
N GLY A 123 -10.62 9.68 -0.74
CA GLY A 123 -11.99 9.63 -0.21
C GLY A 123 -12.39 8.27 0.37
N PHE A 124 -11.68 7.20 0.01
CA PHE A 124 -12.00 5.83 0.41
C PHE A 124 -11.03 5.27 1.46
N PHE A 125 -10.12 6.10 1.95
CA PHE A 125 -9.11 5.72 2.93
C PHE A 125 -9.29 6.51 4.22
N THR A 126 -9.41 5.79 5.32
CA THR A 126 -9.57 6.37 6.65
C THR A 126 -8.53 5.80 7.61
N GLY A 127 -8.19 6.57 8.65
CA GLY A 127 -7.04 6.29 9.50
C GLY A 127 -5.73 6.73 8.82
N GLY A 128 -4.62 6.08 9.18
CA GLY A 128 -3.30 6.52 8.72
C GLY A 128 -2.96 7.95 9.16
N GLN A 129 -2.12 8.64 8.38
CA GLN A 129 -1.93 10.08 8.52
C GLN A 129 -2.84 10.85 7.56
N PRO A 130 -3.62 11.86 8.01
CA PRO A 130 -4.69 12.47 7.20
C PRO A 130 -4.25 13.62 6.28
N LYS A 131 -3.03 14.17 6.42
CA LYS A 131 -2.58 15.37 5.67
C LYS A 131 -1.18 15.20 5.05
N PRO A 132 -1.08 14.77 3.77
CA PRO A 132 -2.12 14.08 2.98
C PRO A 132 -2.39 12.65 3.50
N PRO A 133 -3.55 12.03 3.15
CA PRO A 133 -3.87 10.64 3.45
C PRO A 133 -2.76 9.69 3.02
N ARG A 134 -2.14 9.01 3.99
CA ARG A 134 -1.04 8.07 3.74
C ARG A 134 -1.00 6.96 4.77
N ALA A 135 -0.60 5.77 4.32
CA ALA A 135 -0.29 4.64 5.19
C ALA A 135 1.20 4.61 5.47
N ARG A 136 1.60 4.48 6.74
CA ARG A 136 3.00 4.35 7.15
C ARG A 136 3.23 2.98 7.75
N PHE A 137 4.36 2.40 7.40
CA PHE A 137 4.79 1.09 7.84
C PHE A 137 6.20 1.18 8.39
N ALA A 138 6.49 0.39 9.41
CA ALA A 138 7.83 0.28 9.97
C ALA A 138 8.17 -1.20 10.19
N VAL A 139 9.43 -1.54 9.94
CA VAL A 139 10.00 -2.81 10.40
C VAL A 139 10.21 -2.69 11.89
N ARG A 140 9.54 -3.54 12.67
CA ARG A 140 9.65 -3.58 14.13
C ARG A 140 10.23 -4.90 14.58
N LEU A 141 11.01 -4.86 15.66
CA LEU A 141 11.49 -6.05 16.33
C LEU A 141 10.32 -6.79 16.99
N VAL A 142 10.32 -8.11 16.87
CA VAL A 142 9.43 -9.01 17.61
C VAL A 142 10.30 -9.73 18.62
N TYR A 143 9.97 -9.60 19.89
CA TYR A 143 10.72 -10.19 21.00
C TYR A 143 9.75 -10.68 22.08
N SER A 144 10.19 -11.68 22.83
CA SER A 144 9.55 -12.11 24.07
C SER A 144 10.05 -11.21 25.18
N ASP A 145 9.22 -10.27 25.59
CA ASP A 145 9.44 -9.44 26.77
C ASP A 145 9.32 -10.33 28.03
N ARG A 146 10.46 -10.72 28.61
CA ARG A 146 10.51 -11.57 29.80
C ARG A 146 10.43 -10.75 31.09
N ASN A 147 10.75 -9.47 31.03
CA ASN A 147 10.79 -8.59 32.19
C ASN A 147 9.52 -7.71 32.33
N GLY A 148 8.69 -7.65 31.28
CA GLY A 148 7.39 -7.00 31.24
C GLY A 148 7.42 -5.48 31.06
N ASN A 149 8.52 -4.90 30.58
CA ASN A 149 8.68 -3.44 30.50
C ASN A 149 8.28 -2.82 29.15
N GLY A 150 7.93 -3.64 28.15
CA GLY A 150 7.50 -3.19 26.83
C GLY A 150 8.61 -2.59 25.95
N VAL A 151 9.88 -2.79 26.30
CA VAL A 151 11.07 -2.38 25.53
C VAL A 151 11.96 -3.60 25.36
N PHE A 152 12.71 -3.69 24.26
CA PHE A 152 13.65 -4.80 24.08
C PHE A 152 14.92 -4.56 24.92
N ASP A 153 15.19 -5.46 25.87
CA ASP A 153 16.43 -5.46 26.65
C ASP A 153 17.36 -6.60 26.24
N ALA A 154 18.53 -6.23 25.73
CA ALA A 154 19.56 -7.18 25.35
C ALA A 154 20.04 -8.01 26.56
N GLY A 155 19.77 -9.32 26.53
CA GLY A 155 20.17 -10.27 27.58
C GLY A 155 19.06 -10.62 28.58
N ALA A 156 18.01 -9.79 28.71
CA ALA A 156 16.81 -10.14 29.47
C ALA A 156 15.74 -10.77 28.55
N ASP A 157 15.63 -10.28 27.32
CA ASP A 157 14.58 -10.68 26.37
C ASP A 157 15.10 -11.57 25.25
N GLU A 158 14.18 -12.31 24.64
CA GLU A 158 14.47 -13.22 23.55
C GLU A 158 13.97 -12.66 22.21
N ILE A 159 14.87 -12.50 21.24
CA ILE A 159 14.51 -12.04 19.90
C ILE A 159 13.77 -13.16 19.17
N GLN A 160 12.55 -12.88 18.72
CA GLN A 160 11.73 -13.82 17.94
C GLN A 160 11.77 -13.53 16.44
N GLY A 161 12.02 -12.28 16.03
CA GLY A 161 12.14 -11.93 14.62
C GLY A 161 11.87 -10.45 14.31
N LEU A 162 11.46 -10.19 13.08
CA LEU A 162 11.09 -8.87 12.57
C LEU A 162 9.71 -8.95 11.92
N ARG A 163 8.94 -7.87 12.00
CA ARG A 163 7.65 -7.75 11.30
C ARG A 163 7.49 -6.38 10.65
N LEU A 164 6.83 -6.34 9.49
CA LEU A 164 6.31 -5.09 8.93
C LEU A 164 4.92 -4.84 9.51
N GLY A 165 4.77 -3.75 10.27
CA GLY A 165 3.49 -3.34 10.83
C GLY A 165 3.11 -1.93 10.38
N PRO A 166 1.80 -1.63 10.24
CA PRO A 166 1.35 -0.25 10.10
C PRO A 166 1.67 0.52 11.38
N MET A 167 2.04 1.79 11.24
CA MET A 167 2.29 2.67 12.38
C MET A 167 0.98 3.18 12.98
N GLU A 168 0.04 3.53 12.12
CA GLU A 168 -1.31 3.93 12.49
C GLU A 168 -2.32 2.94 11.88
N PRO A 169 -3.40 2.59 12.61
CA PRO A 169 -4.46 1.78 12.02
C PRO A 169 -5.09 2.51 10.84
N TYR A 170 -5.46 1.76 9.80
CA TYR A 170 -6.14 2.29 8.63
C TYR A 170 -7.22 1.31 8.15
N SER A 171 -8.19 1.82 7.42
CA SER A 171 -9.22 1.03 6.75
C SER A 171 -9.61 1.66 5.42
N TRP A 172 -10.02 0.80 4.50
CA TRP A 172 -10.57 1.19 3.19
C TRP A 172 -12.09 1.05 3.24
N SER A 173 -12.82 2.12 2.96
CA SER A 173 -14.28 2.07 2.84
C SER A 173 -14.68 1.56 1.45
N ARG A 174 -15.71 0.72 1.43
CA ARG A 174 -16.45 0.33 0.24
C ARG A 174 -17.82 0.96 0.37
N GLU A 175 -17.98 2.20 -0.11
CA GLU A 175 -19.32 2.75 -0.34
C GLU A 175 -19.75 2.47 -1.77
#